data_AF-A0A355H8D2-F1
#
_entry.id   AF-A0A355H8D2-F1
#
_cell.length_a   1.000
_cell.length_b   1.000
_cell.length_c   1.000
_cell.angle_alpha   90.00
_cell.angle_beta   90.00
_cell.angle_gamma   90.00
#
_symmetry.space_group_name_H-M   'P 1'
#
loop_
_entity.id
_entity.type
_entity.pdbx_description
1 polymer ?
#
loop_
_entity_poly.entity_id
_entity_poly.type
_entity_poly.pdbx_seq_one_letter_code
_entity_poly.pdbx_strand_id
1 'polypeptide(L)'
;HADAEAKIGKIVLSLKNHPLFQGDVLSKDSSTTALILTFKPESKPESDNTQKILQELQVKHQKNPEIADTLRIAYAGQPRQINKASRLIRQDMQHILPMSLLLIVVVLLIAFRSIKAVFVPLSVVLFGILWTAGIIGWIGNELNLVTVACAPIIVCVGSAYVIKFLNQYQTESLQIREAGKPGDPPATIPEVINATLISVTVPVTVTAITTVAGFIALVVSPIPAVQQLGLYSSVGIISINLFTLTLAPALLHYIHMPDLAPTEEGSGLLNRFFSIIVEWLRLHSKRLIWIWLLIAGFAALGMLGLSINSSTKTFPEDSQLVKDLKLIENELSGTDTLRLLFRAQKDSTDLQTSSGNPLKTAKTIYGLKELQDWLFQVEGATEIGNIEGLRIDKIHSPVDVLEHYRIGLEKLSDEEVVQYFAKT
;
A
#
# COMPACT_ATOMS: atom_id res chain seq x y z
N HIS A 1 37.59 -34.43 -16.15
CA HIS A 1 37.50 -33.29 -15.20
C HIS A 1 38.42 -32.13 -15.63
N ALA A 2 39.74 -32.32 -15.78
CA ALA A 2 40.66 -31.23 -16.17
C ALA A 2 40.30 -30.49 -17.50
N ASP A 3 39.87 -31.21 -18.54
CA ASP A 3 39.49 -30.58 -19.83
C ASP A 3 38.17 -29.79 -19.73
N ALA A 4 37.28 -30.16 -18.80
CA ALA A 4 36.03 -29.44 -18.57
C ALA A 4 36.29 -28.14 -17.79
N GLU A 5 37.14 -28.18 -16.76
CA GLU A 5 37.54 -26.98 -16.02
C GLU A 5 38.29 -25.98 -16.90
N ALA A 6 39.19 -26.45 -17.77
CA ALA A 6 39.89 -25.59 -18.71
C ALA A 6 38.94 -24.92 -19.71
N LYS A 7 37.95 -25.65 -20.24
CA LYS A 7 36.91 -25.11 -21.11
C LYS A 7 36.01 -24.09 -20.40
N ILE A 8 35.57 -24.40 -19.18
CA ILE A 8 34.77 -23.49 -18.34
C ILE A 8 35.56 -22.21 -18.05
N GLY A 9 36.81 -22.32 -17.63
CA GLY A 9 37.68 -21.18 -17.36
C GLY A 9 37.85 -20.28 -18.57
N LYS A 10 38.03 -20.86 -19.77
CA LYS A 10 38.12 -20.10 -21.03
C LYS A 10 36.83 -19.34 -21.36
N ILE A 11 35.67 -19.97 -21.13
CA ILE A 11 34.36 -19.34 -21.34
C ILE A 11 34.15 -18.20 -20.33
N VAL A 12 34.38 -18.44 -19.04
CA VAL A 12 34.23 -17.41 -17.99
C VAL A 12 35.14 -16.21 -18.27
N LEU A 13 36.40 -16.45 -18.66
CA LEU A 13 37.32 -15.38 -19.06
C LEU A 13 36.80 -14.58 -20.27
N SER A 14 36.18 -15.23 -21.25
CA SER A 14 35.59 -14.54 -22.41
C SER A 14 34.36 -13.70 -22.04
N LEU A 15 33.59 -14.13 -21.04
CA LEU A 15 32.39 -13.43 -20.58
C LEU A 15 32.72 -12.26 -19.63
N LYS A 16 33.82 -12.37 -18.87
CA LYS A 16 34.21 -11.40 -17.84
C LYS A 16 34.33 -9.96 -18.36
N ASN A 17 34.77 -9.80 -19.60
CA ASN A 17 34.95 -8.49 -20.24
C ASN A 17 33.89 -8.20 -21.31
N HIS A 18 32.86 -9.04 -21.41
CA HIS A 18 31.82 -8.83 -22.40
C HIS A 18 30.79 -7.82 -21.86
N PRO A 19 30.50 -6.72 -22.57
CA PRO A 19 29.69 -5.62 -22.06
C PRO A 19 28.27 -6.04 -21.69
N LEU A 20 27.68 -7.04 -22.38
CA LEU A 20 26.34 -7.56 -22.04
C LEU A 20 26.30 -8.52 -20.83
N PHE A 21 27.43 -9.06 -20.36
CA PHE A 21 27.43 -10.06 -19.28
C PHE A 21 28.03 -9.52 -17.98
N GLN A 22 29.08 -8.70 -18.08
CA GLN A 22 29.71 -8.08 -16.93
C GLN A 22 28.72 -7.15 -16.20
N GLY A 23 28.53 -7.33 -14.91
CA GLY A 23 27.57 -6.58 -14.09
C GLY A 23 26.14 -7.13 -14.11
N ASP A 24 25.68 -7.79 -15.19
CA ASP A 24 24.31 -8.33 -15.23
C ASP A 24 24.23 -9.78 -14.77
N VAL A 25 25.15 -10.60 -15.30
CA VAL A 25 25.15 -12.05 -15.14
C VAL A 25 26.40 -12.49 -14.37
N LEU A 26 27.48 -11.72 -14.44
CA LEU A 26 28.73 -12.00 -13.74
C LEU A 26 29.31 -10.72 -13.13
N SER A 27 29.65 -10.74 -11.85
CA SER A 27 30.30 -9.61 -11.17
C SER A 27 31.72 -9.34 -11.71
N LYS A 28 32.25 -8.15 -11.44
CA LYS A 28 33.58 -7.73 -11.93
C LYS A 28 34.72 -8.62 -11.42
N ASP A 29 34.61 -9.09 -10.18
CA ASP A 29 35.54 -10.02 -9.54
C ASP A 29 35.24 -11.51 -9.87
N SER A 30 34.14 -11.78 -10.57
CA SER A 30 33.66 -13.13 -10.92
C SER A 30 33.27 -14.00 -9.71
N SER A 31 33.03 -13.39 -8.54
CA SER A 31 32.55 -14.09 -7.34
C SER A 31 31.04 -14.32 -7.32
N THR A 32 30.29 -13.49 -8.04
CA THR A 32 28.82 -13.50 -8.07
C THR A 32 28.31 -13.70 -9.48
N THR A 33 27.28 -14.53 -9.63
CA THR A 33 26.59 -14.75 -10.89
C THR A 33 25.08 -14.71 -10.72
N ALA A 34 24.35 -14.24 -11.73
CA ALA A 34 22.90 -14.17 -11.73
C ALA A 34 22.26 -15.10 -12.77
N LEU A 35 21.10 -15.63 -12.41
CA LEU A 35 20.19 -16.30 -13.32
C LEU A 35 18.93 -15.46 -13.46
N ILE A 36 18.69 -14.91 -14.64
CA ILE A 36 17.54 -14.05 -14.91
C ILE A 36 16.35 -14.91 -15.34
N LEU A 37 15.28 -14.87 -14.54
CA LEU A 37 14.02 -15.56 -14.84
C LEU A 37 13.05 -14.58 -15.50
N THR A 38 12.82 -14.76 -16.80
CA THR A 38 11.86 -13.95 -17.56
C THR A 38 10.52 -14.65 -17.66
N PHE A 39 9.47 -13.99 -17.21
CA PHE A 39 8.10 -14.50 -17.25
C PHE A 39 7.36 -13.94 -18.48
N LYS A 40 6.46 -14.73 -19.06
CA LYS A 40 5.56 -14.25 -20.11
C LYS A 40 4.57 -13.23 -19.52
N PRO A 41 4.08 -12.25 -20.30
CA PRO A 41 3.17 -11.21 -19.79
C PRO A 41 1.90 -11.73 -19.09
N GLU A 42 1.41 -12.90 -19.48
CA GLU A 42 0.21 -13.53 -18.90
C GLU A 42 0.47 -14.28 -17.57
N SER A 43 1.73 -14.37 -17.16
CA SER A 43 2.12 -15.08 -15.93
C SER A 43 1.87 -14.22 -14.70
N LYS A 44 1.58 -14.85 -13.55
CA LYS A 44 1.50 -14.20 -12.23
C LYS A 44 2.71 -14.57 -11.35
N PRO A 45 3.91 -14.04 -11.63
CA PRO A 45 5.11 -14.39 -10.89
C PRO A 45 5.01 -14.04 -9.40
N GLU A 46 4.27 -12.99 -9.04
CA GLU A 46 4.01 -12.54 -7.67
C GLU A 46 3.02 -13.42 -6.89
N SER A 47 2.41 -14.41 -7.55
CA SER A 47 1.48 -15.31 -6.88
C SER A 47 2.16 -16.16 -5.80
N ASP A 48 1.41 -16.51 -4.76
CA ASP A 48 1.92 -17.31 -3.64
C ASP A 48 2.47 -18.66 -4.08
N ASN A 49 1.86 -19.28 -5.10
CA ASN A 49 2.29 -20.57 -5.62
C ASN A 49 3.67 -20.46 -6.29
N THR A 50 3.84 -19.50 -7.21
CA THR A 50 5.12 -19.30 -7.89
C THR A 50 6.24 -18.97 -6.90
N GLN A 51 5.98 -18.05 -5.97
CA GLN A 51 6.99 -17.67 -4.98
C GLN A 51 7.33 -18.82 -4.01
N LYS A 52 6.36 -19.67 -3.67
CA LYS A 52 6.61 -20.87 -2.86
C LYS A 52 7.51 -21.88 -3.58
N ILE A 53 7.26 -22.14 -4.87
CA ILE A 53 8.11 -23.03 -5.68
C ILE A 53 9.54 -22.49 -5.74
N LEU A 54 9.72 -21.20 -6.02
CA LEU A 54 11.04 -20.57 -6.07
C LEU A 54 11.76 -20.65 -4.72
N GLN A 55 11.05 -20.45 -3.62
CA GLN A 55 11.60 -20.57 -2.28
C GLN A 55 11.97 -22.03 -1.92
N GLU A 56 11.14 -23.00 -2.28
CA GLU A 56 11.42 -24.42 -2.09
C GLU A 56 12.66 -24.88 -2.87
N LEU A 57 12.81 -24.41 -4.11
CA LEU A 57 14.01 -24.66 -4.92
C LEU A 57 15.26 -24.09 -4.26
N GLN A 58 15.20 -22.86 -3.75
CA GLN A 58 16.31 -22.23 -3.03
C GLN A 58 16.70 -23.02 -1.77
N VAL A 59 15.72 -23.34 -0.93
CA VAL A 59 15.95 -24.09 0.33
C VAL A 59 16.48 -25.49 0.06
N LYS A 60 15.97 -26.17 -0.98
CA LYS A 60 16.44 -27.51 -1.35
C LYS A 60 17.94 -27.54 -1.68
N HIS A 61 18.43 -26.52 -2.40
CA HIS A 61 19.84 -26.44 -2.78
C HIS A 61 20.73 -25.96 -1.63
N GLN A 62 20.24 -25.02 -0.79
CA GLN A 62 20.97 -24.56 0.40
C GLN A 62 21.00 -25.59 1.55
N LYS A 63 20.23 -26.68 1.48
CA LYS A 63 20.32 -27.79 2.43
C LYS A 63 21.44 -28.78 2.10
N ASN A 64 21.99 -28.76 0.89
CA ASN A 64 23.11 -29.62 0.53
C ASN A 64 24.41 -29.02 1.12
N PRO A 65 25.09 -29.66 2.08
CA PRO A 65 26.24 -29.08 2.76
C PRO A 65 27.38 -28.69 1.82
N GLU A 66 27.60 -29.45 0.74
CA GLU A 66 28.63 -29.14 -0.27
C GLU A 66 28.38 -27.80 -0.98
N ILE A 67 27.11 -27.42 -1.13
CA ILE A 67 26.68 -26.16 -1.76
C ILE A 67 26.51 -25.06 -0.71
N ALA A 68 26.00 -25.39 0.47
CA ALA A 68 25.70 -24.42 1.52
C ALA A 68 26.96 -23.72 2.06
N ASP A 69 28.06 -24.46 2.19
CA ASP A 69 29.33 -23.93 2.71
C ASP A 69 30.10 -23.09 1.68
N THR A 70 29.75 -23.21 0.39
CA THR A 70 30.49 -22.60 -0.72
C THR A 70 29.69 -21.55 -1.50
N LEU A 71 28.35 -21.61 -1.47
CA LEU A 71 27.48 -20.80 -2.32
C LEU A 71 26.28 -20.22 -1.56
N ARG A 72 26.23 -18.89 -1.47
CA ARG A 72 25.03 -18.17 -1.04
C ARG A 72 24.12 -17.88 -2.23
N ILE A 73 22.92 -18.46 -2.23
CA ILE A 73 21.87 -18.15 -3.20
C ILE A 73 21.01 -16.99 -2.66
N ALA A 74 20.97 -15.88 -3.41
CA ALA A 74 20.05 -14.78 -3.20
C ALA A 74 19.03 -14.74 -4.35
N TYR A 75 17.83 -14.27 -4.06
CA TYR A 75 16.75 -14.15 -5.05
C TYR A 75 16.05 -12.81 -4.86
N ALA A 76 15.87 -12.02 -5.91
CA ALA A 76 15.16 -10.75 -5.78
C ALA A 76 14.37 -10.43 -7.05
N GLY A 77 13.75 -9.26 -7.05
CA GLY A 77 12.92 -8.76 -8.14
C GLY A 77 11.54 -8.31 -7.65
N GLN A 78 10.91 -7.48 -8.46
CA GLN A 78 9.60 -6.89 -8.17
C GLN A 78 8.53 -7.93 -7.78
N PRO A 79 8.41 -9.11 -8.43
CA PRO A 79 7.41 -10.11 -8.04
C PRO A 79 7.56 -10.65 -6.60
N ARG A 80 8.82 -10.84 -6.13
CA ARG A 80 9.10 -11.25 -4.75
C ARG A 80 8.71 -10.14 -3.76
N GLN A 81 8.99 -8.88 -4.11
CA GLN A 81 8.63 -7.72 -3.28
C GLN A 81 7.11 -7.59 -3.14
N ILE A 82 6.37 -7.62 -4.26
CA ILE A 82 4.90 -7.56 -4.27
C ILE A 82 4.30 -8.70 -3.45
N ASN A 83 4.77 -9.93 -3.64
CA ASN A 83 4.30 -11.07 -2.85
C ASN A 83 4.59 -10.91 -1.35
N LYS A 84 5.81 -10.51 -0.98
CA LYS A 84 6.20 -10.34 0.41
C LYS A 84 5.37 -9.24 1.08
N ALA A 85 5.15 -8.11 0.40
CA ALA A 85 4.28 -7.04 0.90
C ALA A 85 2.84 -7.52 1.10
N SER A 86 2.28 -8.24 0.11
CA SER A 86 0.94 -8.82 0.20
C SER A 86 0.81 -9.79 1.39
N ARG A 87 1.81 -10.66 1.60
CA ARG A 87 1.84 -11.58 2.75
C ARG A 87 1.92 -10.86 4.10
N LEU A 88 2.79 -9.86 4.22
CA LEU A 88 2.92 -9.08 5.45
C LEU A 88 1.59 -8.38 5.77
N ILE A 89 0.95 -7.78 4.78
CA ILE A 89 -0.34 -7.11 4.99
C ILE A 89 -1.46 -8.10 5.30
N ARG A 90 -1.45 -9.30 4.69
CA ARG A 90 -2.41 -10.35 5.06
C ARG A 90 -2.20 -10.82 6.51
N GLN A 91 -0.95 -10.96 6.94
CA GLN A 91 -0.60 -11.30 8.32
C GLN A 91 -1.02 -10.19 9.29
N ASP A 92 -0.74 -8.93 8.96
CA ASP A 92 -1.17 -7.77 9.74
C ASP A 92 -2.70 -7.73 9.82
N MET A 93 -3.41 -7.98 8.73
CA MET A 93 -4.88 -8.03 8.75
C MET A 93 -5.43 -9.15 9.64
N GLN A 94 -4.76 -10.31 9.70
CA GLN A 94 -5.09 -11.40 10.62
C GLN A 94 -4.90 -11.02 12.09
N HIS A 95 -4.10 -9.99 12.41
CA HIS A 95 -3.90 -9.51 13.77
C HIS A 95 -4.71 -8.23 14.07
N ILE A 96 -4.65 -7.24 13.19
CA ILE A 96 -5.30 -5.93 13.33
C ILE A 96 -6.82 -6.08 13.39
N LEU A 97 -7.43 -6.91 12.53
CA LEU A 97 -8.89 -7.05 12.51
C LEU A 97 -9.42 -7.63 13.84
N PRO A 98 -8.94 -8.80 14.34
CA PRO A 98 -9.43 -9.31 15.62
C PRO A 98 -9.01 -8.44 16.80
N MET A 99 -7.85 -7.78 16.77
CA MET A 99 -7.44 -6.86 17.83
C MET A 99 -8.32 -5.60 17.86
N SER A 100 -8.69 -5.06 16.71
CA SER A 100 -9.63 -3.93 16.61
C SER A 100 -11.02 -4.34 17.09
N LEU A 101 -11.48 -5.54 16.72
CA LEU A 101 -12.76 -6.07 17.17
C LEU A 101 -12.77 -6.29 18.69
N LEU A 102 -11.68 -6.86 19.24
CA LEU A 102 -11.50 -7.05 20.67
C LEU A 102 -11.50 -5.71 21.39
N LEU A 103 -10.77 -4.71 20.88
CA LEU A 103 -10.74 -3.36 21.43
C LEU A 103 -12.15 -2.75 21.47
N ILE A 104 -12.91 -2.87 20.37
CA ILE A 104 -14.31 -2.41 20.32
C ILE A 104 -15.16 -3.14 21.34
N VAL A 105 -15.05 -4.47 21.46
CA VAL A 105 -15.77 -5.25 22.48
C VAL A 105 -15.42 -4.76 23.88
N VAL A 106 -14.14 -4.51 24.18
CA VAL A 106 -13.70 -3.98 25.49
C VAL A 106 -14.29 -2.59 25.75
N VAL A 107 -14.20 -1.67 24.78
CA VAL A 107 -14.76 -0.32 24.91
C VAL A 107 -16.28 -0.37 25.11
N LEU A 108 -16.98 -1.20 24.36
CA LEU A 108 -18.43 -1.39 24.48
C LEU A 108 -18.81 -2.04 25.83
N LEU A 109 -18.03 -3.01 26.31
CA LEU A 109 -18.23 -3.60 27.63
C LEU A 109 -18.02 -2.57 28.74
N ILE A 110 -17.03 -1.69 28.62
CA ILE A 110 -16.79 -0.61 29.58
C ILE A 110 -17.94 0.41 29.55
N ALA A 111 -18.38 0.80 28.34
CA ALA A 111 -19.42 1.81 28.14
C ALA A 111 -20.79 1.32 28.61
N PHE A 112 -21.22 0.13 28.21
CA PHE A 112 -22.57 -0.39 28.45
C PHE A 112 -22.66 -1.37 29.63
N ARG A 113 -21.52 -1.83 30.17
CA ARG A 113 -21.41 -2.75 31.31
C ARG A 113 -22.24 -4.04 31.18
N SER A 114 -22.53 -4.47 29.94
CA SER A 114 -23.36 -5.64 29.66
C SER A 114 -22.95 -6.33 28.37
N ILE A 115 -22.66 -7.63 28.47
CA ILE A 115 -22.31 -8.48 27.33
C ILE A 115 -23.46 -8.55 26.32
N LYS A 116 -24.71 -8.57 26.79
CA LYS A 116 -25.90 -8.58 25.93
C LYS A 116 -25.97 -7.29 25.10
N ALA A 117 -25.63 -6.16 25.70
CA ALA A 117 -25.63 -4.85 25.02
C ALA A 117 -24.57 -4.76 23.92
N VAL A 118 -23.43 -5.45 24.07
CA VAL A 118 -22.34 -5.49 23.08
C VAL A 118 -22.71 -6.27 21.82
N PHE A 119 -23.67 -7.19 21.90
CA PHE A 119 -24.06 -8.01 20.76
C PHE A 119 -24.67 -7.18 19.61
N VAL A 120 -25.44 -6.14 19.93
CA VAL A 120 -26.08 -5.26 18.94
C VAL A 120 -25.05 -4.54 18.05
N PRO A 121 -24.10 -3.75 18.57
CA PRO A 121 -23.09 -3.06 17.78
C PRO A 121 -22.14 -4.02 17.07
N LEU A 122 -21.79 -5.15 17.71
CA LEU A 122 -20.96 -6.16 17.08
C LEU A 122 -21.63 -6.77 15.84
N SER A 123 -22.93 -7.07 15.94
CA SER A 123 -23.72 -7.58 14.82
C SER A 123 -23.78 -6.58 13.68
N VAL A 124 -24.13 -5.31 13.96
CA VAL A 124 -24.23 -4.26 12.94
C VAL A 124 -22.90 -4.06 12.21
N VAL A 125 -21.77 -4.01 12.92
CA VAL A 125 -20.45 -3.87 12.31
C VAL A 125 -20.10 -5.10 11.47
N LEU A 126 -20.33 -6.30 11.97
CA LEU A 126 -20.03 -7.54 11.24
C LEU A 126 -20.84 -7.66 9.95
N PHE A 127 -22.14 -7.37 10.00
CA PHE A 127 -22.99 -7.34 8.82
C PHE A 127 -22.55 -6.23 7.85
N GLY A 128 -22.16 -5.06 8.35
CA GLY A 128 -21.60 -3.97 7.53
C GLY A 128 -20.38 -4.41 6.72
N ILE A 129 -19.41 -5.07 7.36
CA ILE A 129 -18.21 -5.60 6.69
C ILE A 129 -18.59 -6.69 5.69
N LEU A 130 -19.43 -7.64 6.10
CA LEU A 130 -19.81 -8.78 5.26
C LEU A 130 -20.54 -8.32 4.00
N TRP A 131 -21.43 -7.33 4.12
CA TRP A 131 -22.12 -6.74 2.97
C TRP A 131 -21.17 -5.97 2.07
N THR A 132 -20.24 -5.20 2.65
CA THR A 132 -19.22 -4.50 1.86
C THR A 132 -18.35 -5.48 1.07
N ALA A 133 -17.83 -6.51 1.74
CA ALA A 133 -17.01 -7.55 1.12
C ALA A 133 -17.81 -8.32 0.05
N GLY A 134 -19.08 -8.61 0.32
CA GLY A 134 -20.00 -9.25 -0.62
C GLY A 134 -20.21 -8.42 -1.89
N ILE A 135 -20.46 -7.11 -1.74
CA ILE A 135 -20.63 -6.18 -2.87
C ILE A 135 -19.34 -6.10 -3.70
N ILE A 136 -18.18 -5.97 -3.05
CA ILE A 136 -16.88 -5.93 -3.74
C ILE A 136 -16.66 -7.23 -4.55
N GLY A 137 -16.93 -8.38 -3.92
CA GLY A 137 -16.81 -9.69 -4.57
C GLY A 137 -17.78 -9.86 -5.75
N TRP A 138 -18.99 -9.29 -5.67
CA TRP A 138 -19.97 -9.33 -6.75
C TRP A 138 -19.57 -8.48 -7.96
N ILE A 139 -18.89 -7.36 -7.73
CA ILE A 139 -18.32 -6.52 -8.80
C ILE A 139 -17.14 -7.24 -9.48
N GLY A 140 -16.58 -8.28 -8.86
CA GLY A 140 -15.44 -9.04 -9.40
C GLY A 140 -14.10 -8.32 -9.23
N ASN A 141 -14.05 -7.30 -8.37
CA ASN A 141 -12.81 -6.58 -8.09
C ASN A 141 -11.97 -7.34 -7.05
N GLU A 142 -10.65 -7.36 -7.27
CA GLU A 142 -9.70 -7.92 -6.31
C GLU A 142 -9.34 -6.86 -5.24
N LEU A 143 -9.22 -7.30 -3.99
CA LEU A 143 -8.66 -6.44 -2.94
C LEU A 143 -7.16 -6.24 -3.21
N ASN A 144 -6.72 -5.00 -3.15
CA ASN A 144 -5.33 -4.61 -3.30
C ASN A 144 -4.76 -4.13 -1.97
N LEU A 145 -3.47 -3.79 -1.97
CA LEU A 145 -2.73 -3.40 -0.77
C LEU A 145 -3.37 -2.24 0.01
N VAL A 146 -3.97 -1.29 -0.72
CA VAL A 146 -4.59 -0.10 -0.15
C VAL A 146 -6.01 -0.38 0.32
N THR A 147 -6.81 -1.10 -0.48
CA THR A 147 -8.23 -1.36 -0.19
C THR A 147 -8.45 -2.32 0.97
N VAL A 148 -7.42 -3.09 1.35
CA VAL A 148 -7.43 -3.89 2.59
C VAL A 148 -7.65 -3.01 3.83
N ALA A 149 -7.25 -1.73 3.82
CA ALA A 149 -7.52 -0.80 4.92
C ALA A 149 -9.01 -0.45 5.11
N CYS A 150 -9.89 -0.74 4.14
CA CYS A 150 -11.33 -0.51 4.27
C CYS A 150 -11.92 -1.20 5.51
N ALA A 151 -11.53 -2.44 5.79
CA ALA A 151 -12.11 -3.24 6.87
C ALA A 151 -11.94 -2.58 8.26
N PRO A 152 -10.71 -2.24 8.73
CA PRO A 152 -10.55 -1.57 10.01
C PRO A 152 -11.20 -0.17 10.06
N ILE A 153 -11.25 0.56 8.94
CA ILE A 153 -11.93 1.86 8.85
C ILE A 153 -13.44 1.70 9.09
N ILE A 154 -14.07 0.77 8.37
CA ILE A 154 -15.50 0.44 8.48
C ILE A 154 -15.83 -0.01 9.91
N VAL A 155 -14.98 -0.85 10.51
CA VAL A 155 -15.10 -1.31 11.90
C VAL A 155 -15.11 -0.13 12.88
N CYS A 156 -14.12 0.77 12.77
CA CYS A 156 -13.95 1.91 13.66
C CYS A 156 -15.12 2.90 13.53
N VAL A 157 -15.35 3.41 12.31
CA VAL A 157 -16.41 4.40 12.05
C VAL A 157 -17.79 3.81 12.34
N GLY A 158 -18.02 2.54 11.96
CA GLY A 158 -19.30 1.89 12.15
C GLY A 158 -19.66 1.66 13.60
N SER A 159 -18.68 1.29 14.42
CA SER A 159 -18.90 1.14 15.85
C SER A 159 -19.38 2.46 16.48
N ALA A 160 -18.85 3.61 16.05
CA ALA A 160 -19.25 4.92 16.56
C ALA A 160 -20.73 5.25 16.27
N TYR A 161 -21.24 4.87 15.10
CA TYR A 161 -22.65 5.12 14.73
C TYR A 161 -23.60 4.33 15.63
N VAL A 162 -23.29 3.04 15.85
CA VAL A 162 -24.13 2.21 16.70
C VAL A 162 -24.00 2.59 18.16
N ILE A 163 -22.80 2.97 18.63
CA ILE A 163 -22.60 3.50 19.99
C ILE A 163 -23.48 4.73 20.20
N LYS A 164 -23.50 5.67 19.25
CA LYS A 164 -24.36 6.85 19.33
C LYS A 164 -25.84 6.48 19.38
N PHE A 165 -26.28 5.53 18.55
CA PHE A 165 -27.64 5.02 18.57
C PHE A 165 -28.00 4.42 19.95
N LEU A 166 -27.15 3.54 20.48
CA LEU A 166 -27.39 2.87 21.76
C LEU A 166 -27.35 3.83 22.95
N ASN A 167 -26.46 4.81 22.94
CA ASN A 167 -26.41 5.84 23.97
C ASN A 167 -27.69 6.69 23.94
N GLN A 168 -28.17 7.07 22.75
CA GLN A 168 -29.45 7.76 22.64
C GLN A 168 -30.60 6.88 23.12
N TYR A 169 -30.61 5.58 22.80
CA TYR A 169 -31.60 4.63 23.29
C TYR A 169 -31.67 4.60 24.82
N GLN A 170 -30.53 4.51 25.50
CA GLN A 170 -30.49 4.55 26.95
C GLN A 170 -30.94 5.90 27.52
N THR A 171 -30.59 7.01 26.85
CA THR A 171 -30.99 8.36 27.24
C THR A 171 -32.52 8.56 27.13
N GLU A 172 -33.13 8.16 26.02
CA GLU A 172 -34.59 8.21 25.82
C GLU A 172 -35.31 7.29 26.81
N SER A 173 -34.75 6.10 27.07
CA SER A 173 -35.29 5.16 28.06
C SER A 173 -35.34 5.76 29.47
N LEU A 174 -34.33 6.56 29.85
CA LEU A 174 -34.33 7.28 31.11
C LEU A 174 -35.36 8.42 31.12
N GLN A 175 -35.35 9.26 30.09
CA GLN A 175 -36.22 10.43 30.01
C GLN A 175 -37.72 10.07 30.06
N ILE A 176 -38.12 9.01 29.34
CA ILE A 176 -39.51 8.55 29.33
C ILE A 176 -39.91 8.02 30.72
N ARG A 177 -38.99 7.36 31.43
CA ARG A 177 -39.22 6.86 32.79
C ARG A 177 -39.31 7.97 33.83
N GLU A 178 -38.47 9.00 33.74
CA GLU A 178 -38.49 10.15 34.63
C GLU A 178 -39.71 11.06 34.40
N ALA A 179 -40.19 11.13 33.17
CA ALA A 179 -41.42 11.86 32.83
C ALA A 179 -42.71 11.13 33.25
N GLY A 180 -42.63 9.80 33.48
CA GLY A 180 -43.76 8.98 33.90
C GLY A 180 -44.20 9.31 35.34
N LYS A 181 -45.51 9.41 35.56
CA LYS A 181 -46.05 9.62 36.91
C LYS A 181 -46.04 8.31 37.70
N PRO A 182 -46.03 8.36 39.05
CA PRO A 182 -46.21 7.16 39.87
C PRO A 182 -47.55 6.49 39.52
N GLY A 183 -47.51 5.33 38.87
CA GLY A 183 -48.70 4.56 38.44
C GLY A 183 -48.86 4.39 36.92
N ASP A 184 -48.07 5.08 36.10
CA ASP A 184 -48.06 4.84 34.65
C ASP A 184 -47.38 3.49 34.32
N PRO A 185 -47.83 2.78 33.27
CA PRO A 185 -47.15 1.57 32.81
C PRO A 185 -45.69 1.89 32.42
N PRO A 186 -44.75 0.97 32.66
CA PRO A 186 -43.36 1.17 32.26
C PRO A 186 -43.26 1.40 30.75
N ALA A 187 -42.35 2.31 30.36
CA ALA A 187 -42.05 2.63 28.98
C ALA A 187 -41.89 1.35 28.15
N THR A 188 -42.64 1.25 27.04
CA THR A 188 -42.56 0.05 26.20
C THR A 188 -41.33 0.12 25.30
N ILE A 189 -40.68 -1.02 25.03
CA ILE A 189 -39.50 -1.07 24.15
C ILE A 189 -39.76 -0.40 22.78
N PRO A 190 -40.92 -0.61 22.11
CA PRO A 190 -41.22 0.07 20.84
C PRO A 190 -41.29 1.60 20.96
N GLU A 191 -41.79 2.12 22.08
CA GLU A 191 -41.88 3.56 22.32
C GLU A 191 -40.50 4.20 22.45
N VAL A 192 -39.61 3.57 23.23
CA VAL A 192 -38.21 4.02 23.37
C VAL A 192 -37.47 3.94 22.04
N ILE A 193 -37.65 2.86 21.28
CA ILE A 193 -37.06 2.71 19.93
C ILE A 193 -37.55 3.84 19.01
N ASN A 194 -38.84 4.15 19.01
CA ASN A 194 -39.41 5.20 18.17
C ASN A 194 -38.84 6.59 18.53
N ALA A 195 -38.79 6.92 19.83
CA ALA A 195 -38.17 8.15 20.30
C ALA A 195 -36.68 8.24 19.90
N THR A 196 -35.94 7.14 20.05
CA THR A 196 -34.54 7.03 19.64
C THR A 196 -34.37 7.27 18.14
N LEU A 197 -35.20 6.65 17.31
CA LEU A 197 -35.13 6.80 15.85
C LEU A 197 -35.40 8.26 15.44
N ILE A 198 -36.40 8.91 16.03
CA ILE A 198 -36.72 10.31 15.76
C ILE A 198 -35.51 11.20 16.12
N SER A 199 -34.88 10.96 17.27
CA SER A 199 -33.75 11.76 17.75
C SER A 199 -32.45 11.53 16.95
N VAL A 200 -32.14 10.27 16.61
CA VAL A 200 -30.82 9.89 16.09
C VAL A 200 -30.75 9.77 14.56
N THR A 201 -31.88 9.58 13.86
CA THR A 201 -31.88 9.37 12.39
C THR A 201 -31.18 10.50 11.65
N VAL A 202 -31.53 11.76 11.94
CA VAL A 202 -30.90 12.92 11.28
C VAL A 202 -29.41 13.02 11.66
N PRO A 203 -29.02 13.07 12.95
CA PRO A 203 -27.60 13.18 13.31
C PRO A 203 -26.72 12.04 12.79
N VAL A 204 -27.18 10.79 12.79
CA VAL A 204 -26.39 9.63 12.33
C VAL A 204 -26.28 9.64 10.80
N THR A 205 -27.39 9.89 10.09
CA THR A 205 -27.39 9.96 8.63
C THR A 205 -26.52 11.12 8.11
N VAL A 206 -26.59 12.31 8.73
CA VAL A 206 -25.72 13.43 8.35
C VAL A 206 -24.25 13.08 8.57
N THR A 207 -23.92 12.41 9.68
CA THR A 207 -22.54 11.95 9.95
C THR A 207 -22.08 10.94 8.91
N ALA A 208 -22.95 10.02 8.49
CA ALA A 208 -22.65 9.06 7.42
C ALA A 208 -22.41 9.77 6.08
N ILE A 209 -23.27 10.72 5.71
CA ILE A 209 -23.14 11.50 4.47
C ILE A 209 -21.83 12.29 4.45
N THR A 210 -21.46 12.97 5.53
CA THR A 210 -20.20 13.73 5.58
C THR A 210 -18.98 12.81 5.49
N THR A 211 -19.05 11.64 6.12
CA THR A 211 -17.97 10.64 6.03
C THR A 211 -17.86 10.07 4.61
N VAL A 212 -18.99 9.72 3.99
CA VAL A 212 -19.06 9.29 2.59
C VAL A 212 -18.51 10.37 1.66
N ALA A 213 -18.87 11.64 1.85
CA ALA A 213 -18.33 12.74 1.05
C ALA A 213 -16.80 12.82 1.14
N GLY A 214 -16.24 12.63 2.34
CA GLY A 214 -14.79 12.57 2.54
C GLY A 214 -14.12 11.40 1.80
N PHE A 215 -14.72 10.21 1.83
CA PHE A 215 -14.17 9.05 1.11
C PHE A 215 -14.38 9.13 -0.41
N ILE A 216 -15.52 9.61 -0.88
CA ILE A 216 -15.79 9.83 -2.31
C ILE A 216 -14.80 10.85 -2.90
N ALA A 217 -14.32 11.83 -2.13
CA ALA A 217 -13.29 12.75 -2.60
C ALA A 217 -12.01 12.03 -3.07
N LEU A 218 -11.71 10.83 -2.53
CA LEU A 218 -10.56 10.01 -2.96
C LEU A 218 -10.72 9.47 -4.40
N VAL A 219 -11.93 9.42 -4.95
CA VAL A 219 -12.19 8.97 -6.33
C VAL A 219 -11.57 9.91 -7.36
N VAL A 220 -11.30 11.17 -7.00
CA VAL A 220 -10.61 12.13 -7.87
C VAL A 220 -9.12 11.80 -8.03
N SER A 221 -8.55 10.95 -7.16
CA SER A 221 -7.14 10.56 -7.23
C SER A 221 -6.80 9.87 -8.56
N PRO A 222 -5.64 10.15 -9.19
CA PRO A 222 -5.19 9.43 -10.38
C PRO A 222 -4.75 7.98 -10.08
N ILE A 223 -4.66 7.59 -8.80
CA ILE A 223 -4.19 6.27 -8.37
C ILE A 223 -5.41 5.34 -8.19
N PRO A 224 -5.59 4.29 -9.02
CA PRO A 224 -6.77 3.42 -8.96
C PRO A 224 -7.02 2.78 -7.60
N ALA A 225 -5.95 2.41 -6.89
CA ALA A 225 -6.06 1.82 -5.55
C ALA A 225 -6.67 2.80 -4.52
N VAL A 226 -6.39 4.10 -4.65
CA VAL A 226 -6.95 5.15 -3.80
C VAL A 226 -8.41 5.42 -4.16
N GLN A 227 -8.75 5.40 -5.46
CA GLN A 227 -10.14 5.51 -5.91
C GLN A 227 -11.02 4.39 -5.35
N GLN A 228 -10.52 3.14 -5.44
CA GLN A 228 -11.20 1.96 -4.91
C GLN A 228 -11.36 2.03 -3.39
N LEU A 229 -10.35 2.50 -2.64
CA LEU A 229 -10.45 2.70 -1.20
C LEU A 229 -11.61 3.65 -0.85
N GLY A 230 -11.70 4.77 -1.57
CA GLY A 230 -12.79 5.74 -1.42
C GLY A 230 -14.17 5.14 -1.69
N LEU A 231 -14.31 4.44 -2.81
CA LEU A 231 -15.57 3.82 -3.21
C LEU A 231 -16.02 2.73 -2.21
N TYR A 232 -15.12 1.81 -1.86
CA TYR A 232 -15.44 0.67 -1.00
C TYR A 232 -15.73 1.10 0.44
N SER A 233 -14.97 2.07 0.97
CA SER A 233 -15.24 2.62 2.31
C SER A 233 -16.60 3.33 2.33
N SER A 234 -16.94 4.06 1.27
CA SER A 234 -18.24 4.73 1.15
C SER A 234 -19.41 3.74 1.15
N VAL A 235 -19.30 2.65 0.38
CA VAL A 235 -20.29 1.56 0.39
C VAL A 235 -20.46 1.01 1.81
N GLY A 236 -19.35 0.71 2.50
CA GLY A 236 -19.43 0.17 3.85
C GLY A 236 -20.04 1.12 4.88
N ILE A 237 -19.76 2.42 4.79
CA ILE A 237 -20.37 3.43 5.66
C ILE A 237 -21.88 3.54 5.41
N ILE A 238 -22.31 3.51 4.14
CA ILE A 238 -23.74 3.50 3.79
C ILE A 238 -24.41 2.24 4.35
N SER A 239 -23.78 1.06 4.18
CA SER A 239 -24.27 -0.20 4.73
C SER A 239 -24.42 -0.17 6.25
N ILE A 240 -23.41 0.33 6.97
CA ILE A 240 -23.47 0.48 8.43
C ILE A 240 -24.57 1.45 8.84
N ASN A 241 -24.69 2.61 8.18
CA ASN A 241 -25.74 3.57 8.49
C ASN A 241 -27.12 2.92 8.36
N LEU A 242 -27.34 2.17 7.27
CA LEU A 242 -28.58 1.43 7.06
C LEU A 242 -28.81 0.42 8.19
N PHE A 243 -27.82 -0.40 8.53
CA PHE A 243 -27.94 -1.39 9.61
C PHE A 243 -28.11 -0.74 11.00
N THR A 244 -27.51 0.43 11.23
CA THR A 244 -27.70 1.16 12.49
C THR A 244 -29.15 1.61 12.65
N LEU A 245 -29.80 2.07 11.57
CA LEU A 245 -31.18 2.55 11.62
C LEU A 245 -32.23 1.43 11.48
N THR A 246 -31.84 0.24 11.05
CA THR A 246 -32.77 -0.88 10.79
C THR A 246 -32.49 -2.09 11.68
N LEU A 247 -31.28 -2.63 11.61
CA LEU A 247 -30.89 -3.83 12.36
C LEU A 247 -30.72 -3.55 13.86
N ALA A 248 -30.12 -2.43 14.24
CA ALA A 248 -29.95 -2.10 15.67
C ALA A 248 -31.28 -2.02 16.44
N PRO A 249 -32.30 -1.25 15.99
CA PRO A 249 -33.60 -1.23 16.68
C PRO A 249 -34.30 -2.60 16.63
N ALA A 250 -34.20 -3.35 15.53
CA ALA A 250 -34.77 -4.69 15.44
C ALA A 250 -34.15 -5.65 16.47
N LEU A 251 -32.83 -5.59 16.68
CA LEU A 251 -32.14 -6.41 17.68
C LEU A 251 -32.50 -5.97 19.11
N LEU A 252 -32.63 -4.67 19.37
CA LEU A 252 -33.03 -4.13 20.68
C LEU A 252 -34.44 -4.54 21.08
N HIS A 253 -35.33 -4.82 20.12
CA HIS A 253 -36.64 -5.36 20.43
C HIS A 253 -36.57 -6.70 21.18
N TYR A 254 -35.55 -7.51 20.90
CA TYR A 254 -35.35 -8.81 21.55
C TYR A 254 -34.30 -8.78 22.67
N ILE A 255 -33.32 -7.89 22.56
CA ILE A 255 -32.20 -7.76 23.50
C ILE A 255 -32.48 -6.61 24.45
N HIS A 256 -32.89 -6.96 25.67
CA HIS A 256 -33.06 -6.00 26.75
C HIS A 256 -31.70 -5.45 27.17
N MET A 257 -31.49 -4.15 26.93
CA MET A 257 -30.34 -3.46 27.49
C MET A 257 -30.57 -3.20 28.99
N PRO A 258 -29.52 -3.27 29.81
CA PRO A 258 -29.62 -2.77 31.16
C PRO A 258 -29.96 -1.28 31.10
N ASP A 259 -30.90 -0.88 31.94
CA ASP A 259 -31.16 0.52 32.19
C ASP A 259 -29.87 1.18 32.70
N LEU A 260 -29.63 2.41 32.25
CA LEU A 260 -28.68 3.25 32.96
C LEU A 260 -29.18 3.40 34.39
N ALA A 261 -28.35 3.11 35.38
CA ALA A 261 -28.69 3.47 36.75
C ALA A 261 -28.82 4.99 36.80
N PRO A 262 -29.85 5.56 37.47
CA PRO A 262 -29.93 7.00 37.68
C PRO A 262 -28.69 7.41 38.47
N THR A 263 -27.69 7.95 37.77
CA THR A 263 -26.54 8.56 38.41
C THR A 263 -27.02 9.88 38.99
N GLU A 264 -26.90 10.07 40.30
CA GLU A 264 -27.05 11.40 40.90
C GLU A 264 -26.19 12.39 40.11
N GLU A 265 -26.81 13.45 39.60
CA GLU A 265 -26.15 14.52 38.86
C GLU A 265 -24.87 14.95 39.60
N GLY A 266 -23.70 14.71 38.99
CA GLY A 266 -22.43 15.23 39.48
C GLY A 266 -21.62 14.39 40.47
N SER A 267 -22.03 13.16 40.83
CA SER A 267 -21.34 12.37 41.87
C SER A 267 -20.09 11.57 41.40
N GLY A 268 -19.79 11.54 40.11
CA GLY A 268 -18.64 10.81 39.55
C GLY A 268 -17.31 11.58 39.55
N LEU A 269 -16.19 10.89 39.80
CA LEU A 269 -14.82 11.46 39.67
C LEU A 269 -14.57 12.09 38.29
N LEU A 270 -15.09 11.47 37.23
CA LEU A 270 -15.04 12.00 35.86
C LEU A 270 -15.82 13.31 35.70
N ASN A 271 -17.01 13.44 36.31
CA ASN A 271 -17.79 14.68 36.25
C ASN A 271 -17.07 15.83 36.98
N ARG A 272 -16.44 15.56 38.14
CA ARG A 272 -15.60 16.55 38.83
C ARG A 272 -14.39 16.97 37.99
N PHE A 273 -13.76 16.01 37.31
CA PHE A 273 -12.66 16.31 36.40
C PHE A 273 -13.11 17.18 35.22
N PHE A 274 -14.22 16.83 34.56
CA PHE A 274 -14.79 17.63 33.48
C PHE A 274 -15.24 19.01 33.95
N SER A 275 -15.84 19.15 35.14
CA SER A 275 -16.25 20.46 35.67
C SER A 275 -15.05 21.37 35.92
N ILE A 276 -13.94 20.84 36.43
CA ILE A 276 -12.67 21.57 36.59
C ILE A 276 -12.16 22.05 35.23
N ILE A 277 -12.18 21.18 34.21
CA ILE A 277 -11.77 21.55 32.85
C ILE A 277 -12.68 22.64 32.29
N VAL A 278 -13.99 22.50 32.41
CA VAL A 278 -14.97 23.47 31.89
C VAL A 278 -14.78 24.83 32.55
N GLU A 279 -14.62 24.88 33.87
CA GLU A 279 -14.37 26.11 34.63
C GLU A 279 -13.06 26.77 34.17
N TRP A 280 -12.00 25.97 34.01
CA TRP A 280 -10.70 26.46 33.55
C TRP A 280 -10.75 26.97 32.11
N LEU A 281 -11.46 26.26 31.21
CA LEU A 281 -11.69 26.66 29.82
C LEU A 281 -12.45 27.98 29.76
N ARG A 282 -13.49 28.15 30.60
CA ARG A 282 -14.31 29.37 30.65
C ARG A 282 -13.47 30.57 31.07
N LEU A 283 -12.62 30.41 32.08
CA LEU A 283 -11.77 31.47 32.61
C LEU A 283 -10.61 31.85 31.68
N HIS A 284 -10.08 30.91 30.89
CA HIS A 284 -8.86 31.10 30.10
C HIS A 284 -9.06 30.94 28.58
N SER A 285 -10.29 30.99 28.08
CA SER A 285 -10.65 30.70 26.68
C SER A 285 -9.79 31.44 25.64
N LYS A 286 -9.56 32.75 25.82
CA LYS A 286 -8.71 33.54 24.90
C LYS A 286 -7.26 33.08 24.89
N ARG A 287 -6.69 32.73 26.05
CA ARG A 287 -5.30 32.23 26.14
C ARG A 287 -5.18 30.87 25.47
N LEU A 288 -6.18 30.00 25.65
CA LEU A 288 -6.25 28.69 25.00
C LEU A 288 -6.28 28.79 23.48
N ILE A 289 -7.06 29.72 22.92
CA ILE A 289 -7.08 29.93 21.46
C ILE A 289 -5.68 30.30 20.95
N TRP A 290 -4.98 31.22 21.62
CA TRP A 290 -3.62 31.60 21.25
C TRP A 290 -2.63 30.44 21.38
N ILE A 291 -2.74 29.62 22.43
CA ILE A 291 -1.91 28.43 22.60
C ILE A 291 -2.14 27.45 21.45
N TRP A 292 -3.39 27.14 21.10
CA TRP A 292 -3.70 26.24 19.99
C TRP A 292 -3.26 26.80 18.64
N LEU A 293 -3.39 28.11 18.41
CA LEU A 293 -2.87 28.76 17.20
C LEU A 293 -1.34 28.69 17.12
N LEU A 294 -0.63 28.87 18.23
CA LEU A 294 0.83 28.73 18.29
C LEU A 294 1.27 27.28 18.04
N ILE A 295 0.59 26.30 18.65
CA ILE A 295 0.87 24.87 18.43
C ILE A 295 0.61 24.51 16.96
N ALA A 296 -0.52 24.95 16.39
CA ALA A 296 -0.85 24.72 14.99
C ALA A 296 0.17 25.39 14.05
N GLY A 297 0.58 26.63 14.34
CA GLY A 297 1.61 27.35 13.59
C GLY A 297 2.97 26.67 13.66
N PHE A 298 3.38 26.18 14.84
CA PHE A 298 4.61 25.42 15.01
C PHE A 298 4.56 24.08 14.25
N ALA A 299 3.44 23.36 14.31
CA ALA A 299 3.24 22.13 13.54
C ALA A 299 3.27 22.41 12.02
N ALA A 300 2.72 23.55 11.58
CA ALA A 300 2.76 23.98 10.19
C ALA A 300 4.19 24.26 9.70
N LEU A 301 5.08 24.79 10.55
CA LEU A 301 6.51 24.93 10.21
C LEU A 301 7.15 23.56 9.91
N GLY A 302 6.73 22.51 10.62
CA GLY A 302 7.18 21.13 10.34
C GLY A 302 6.79 20.62 8.95
N MET A 303 5.74 21.18 8.33
CA MET A 303 5.34 20.79 6.96
C MET A 303 6.40 21.17 5.92
N LEU A 304 7.24 22.18 6.19
CA LEU A 304 8.35 22.56 5.30
C LEU A 304 9.42 21.46 5.18
N GLY A 305 9.47 20.52 6.14
CA GLY A 305 10.39 19.39 6.11
C GLY A 305 9.80 18.10 5.52
N LEU A 306 8.58 18.13 4.96
CA LEU A 306 7.98 16.95 4.36
C LEU A 306 8.66 16.59 3.04
N SER A 307 9.26 15.40 2.98
CA SER A 307 9.76 14.80 1.74
C SER A 307 8.77 13.75 1.23
N ILE A 308 8.55 13.74 -0.09
CA ILE A 308 7.72 12.72 -0.75
C ILE A 308 8.64 11.54 -1.04
N ASN A 309 8.45 10.45 -0.31
CA ASN A 309 9.22 9.24 -0.53
C ASN A 309 8.41 8.23 -1.36
N SER A 310 8.85 7.98 -2.59
CA SER A 310 8.33 6.90 -3.45
C SER A 310 9.20 5.64 -3.40
N SER A 311 10.26 5.63 -2.57
CA SER A 311 11.23 4.54 -2.49
C SER A 311 10.66 3.31 -1.79
N THR A 312 11.04 2.14 -2.33
CA THR A 312 10.77 0.77 -1.87
C THR A 312 11.40 0.39 -0.52
N LYS A 313 11.77 1.36 0.34
CA LYS A 313 12.13 1.12 1.76
C LYS A 313 10.90 0.75 2.61
N THR A 314 10.08 -0.15 2.08
CA THR A 314 8.82 -0.63 2.66
C THR A 314 9.05 -1.83 3.59
N PHE A 315 10.24 -2.42 3.55
CA PHE A 315 10.56 -3.66 4.27
C PHE A 315 11.54 -3.41 5.42
N PRO A 316 11.43 -4.16 6.54
CA PRO A 316 12.41 -4.12 7.62
C PRO A 316 13.83 -4.37 7.11
N GLU A 317 14.80 -3.57 7.56
CA GLU A 317 16.20 -3.65 7.10
C GLU A 317 16.84 -5.01 7.33
N ASP A 318 16.42 -5.71 8.39
CA ASP A 318 16.92 -7.03 8.76
C ASP A 318 16.32 -8.18 7.94
N SER A 319 15.31 -7.90 7.10
CA SER A 319 14.63 -8.93 6.34
C SER A 319 15.53 -9.56 5.28
N GLN A 320 15.36 -10.87 5.06
CA GLN A 320 16.13 -11.59 4.03
C GLN A 320 15.94 -10.99 2.63
N LEU A 321 14.76 -10.43 2.34
CA LEU A 321 14.48 -9.75 1.07
C LEU A 321 15.43 -8.55 0.87
N VAL A 322 15.57 -7.69 1.88
CA VAL A 322 16.45 -6.52 1.81
C VAL A 322 17.93 -6.93 1.73
N LYS A 323 18.33 -7.98 2.47
CA LYS A 323 19.69 -8.54 2.40
C LYS A 323 20.04 -9.16 1.06
N ASP A 324 19.06 -9.76 0.38
CA ASP A 324 19.22 -10.33 -0.96
C ASP A 324 19.26 -9.22 -2.03
N LEU A 325 18.40 -8.19 -1.89
CA LEU A 325 18.41 -7.01 -2.77
C LEU A 325 19.73 -6.25 -2.68
N LYS A 326 20.20 -5.92 -1.47
CA LYS A 326 21.50 -5.25 -1.26
C LYS A 326 22.68 -6.03 -1.84
N LEU A 327 22.64 -7.37 -1.80
CA LEU A 327 23.68 -8.18 -2.41
C LEU A 327 23.72 -7.98 -3.93
N ILE A 328 22.55 -8.02 -4.58
CA ILE A 328 22.45 -7.84 -6.03
C ILE A 328 22.81 -6.41 -6.43
N GLU A 329 22.39 -5.40 -5.67
CA GLU A 329 22.73 -3.99 -5.93
C GLU A 329 24.23 -3.69 -5.74
N ASN A 330 24.92 -4.40 -4.84
CA ASN A 330 26.34 -4.15 -4.59
C ASN A 330 27.27 -4.93 -5.54
N GLU A 331 26.91 -6.17 -5.89
CA GLU A 331 27.77 -7.07 -6.67
C GLU A 331 27.45 -7.06 -8.19
N LEU A 332 26.23 -6.66 -8.55
CA LEU A 332 25.71 -6.60 -9.92
C LEU A 332 25.16 -5.19 -10.20
N SER A 333 24.71 -4.95 -11.42
CA SER A 333 24.26 -3.64 -11.92
C SER A 333 22.87 -3.20 -11.41
N GLY A 334 22.43 -3.71 -10.25
CA GLY A 334 21.16 -3.39 -9.62
C GLY A 334 19.95 -4.17 -10.15
N THR A 335 18.77 -3.90 -9.57
CA THR A 335 17.50 -4.53 -9.98
C THR A 335 16.50 -3.58 -10.64
N ASP A 336 16.73 -2.27 -10.54
CA ASP A 336 15.84 -1.24 -11.08
C ASP A 336 16.41 -0.71 -12.40
N THR A 337 15.54 -0.54 -13.41
CA THR A 337 15.95 -0.10 -14.75
C THR A 337 15.16 1.12 -15.19
N LEU A 338 15.86 2.18 -15.61
CA LEU A 338 15.25 3.27 -16.38
C LEU A 338 15.31 2.92 -17.86
N ARG A 339 14.16 2.95 -18.56
CA ARG A 339 14.08 2.61 -19.99
C ARG A 339 13.79 3.86 -20.81
N LEU A 340 14.76 4.27 -21.63
CA LEU A 340 14.59 5.31 -22.64
C LEU A 340 14.12 4.66 -23.95
N LEU A 341 12.88 4.93 -24.35
CA LEU A 341 12.29 4.40 -25.58
C LEU A 341 12.30 5.45 -26.68
N PHE A 342 13.02 5.18 -27.77
CA PHE A 342 13.06 6.04 -28.95
C PHE A 342 12.14 5.47 -30.03
N ARG A 343 11.23 6.31 -30.54
CA ARG A 343 10.32 5.94 -31.63
C ARG A 343 10.51 6.89 -32.80
N ALA A 344 10.80 6.35 -33.98
CA ALA A 344 10.83 7.11 -35.22
C ALA A 344 9.46 7.71 -35.54
N GLN A 345 9.43 8.98 -35.90
CA GLN A 345 8.26 9.61 -36.52
C GLN A 345 8.19 9.16 -37.98
N LYS A 346 7.07 8.56 -38.38
CA LYS A 346 6.83 8.24 -39.80
C LYS A 346 6.30 9.49 -40.47
N ASP A 347 7.16 10.24 -41.14
CA ASP A 347 6.70 11.27 -42.06
C ASP A 347 6.19 10.59 -43.34
N SER A 348 4.96 10.94 -43.73
CA SER A 348 4.19 10.33 -44.82
C SER A 348 4.72 10.63 -46.24
N THR A 349 5.84 11.35 -46.36
CA THR A 349 6.33 11.90 -47.64
C THR A 349 7.56 11.23 -48.24
N ASP A 350 8.31 10.41 -47.49
CA ASP A 350 9.55 9.76 -47.98
C ASP A 350 9.36 8.26 -48.27
N LEU A 351 8.28 7.91 -48.99
CA LEU A 351 8.02 6.52 -49.43
C LEU A 351 8.79 6.12 -50.70
N GLN A 352 9.65 6.98 -51.26
CA GLN A 352 10.35 6.70 -52.53
C GLN A 352 11.84 6.39 -52.42
N THR A 353 12.47 6.53 -51.25
CA THR A 353 13.79 5.97 -50.98
C THR A 353 13.63 4.71 -50.13
N SER A 354 13.50 3.56 -50.78
CA SER A 354 13.72 2.28 -50.11
C SER A 354 15.15 2.23 -49.59
N SER A 355 15.36 2.50 -48.29
CA SER A 355 16.31 1.76 -47.44
C SER A 355 16.36 2.38 -46.03
N GLY A 356 15.72 1.73 -45.05
CA GLY A 356 16.09 1.88 -43.63
C GLY A 356 15.02 2.47 -42.71
N ASN A 357 14.83 1.82 -41.56
CA ASN A 357 14.25 2.45 -40.38
C ASN A 357 15.21 3.58 -39.94
N PRO A 358 14.75 4.83 -39.73
CA PRO A 358 15.64 5.96 -39.45
C PRO A 358 16.40 5.84 -38.11
N LEU A 359 16.02 4.88 -37.24
CA LEU A 359 16.77 4.53 -36.04
C LEU A 359 17.93 3.55 -36.32
N LYS A 360 17.99 2.95 -37.50
CA LYS A 360 19.02 1.97 -37.92
C LYS A 360 20.09 2.66 -38.78
N THR A 361 20.62 3.79 -38.34
CA THR A 361 21.70 4.52 -39.02
C THR A 361 22.92 4.62 -38.10
N ALA A 362 24.11 4.74 -38.69
CA ALA A 362 25.35 5.01 -37.96
C ALA A 362 25.23 6.31 -37.16
N LYS A 363 24.59 7.34 -37.73
CA LYS A 363 24.29 8.60 -37.04
C LYS A 363 23.50 8.36 -35.75
N THR A 364 22.50 7.48 -35.77
CA THR A 364 21.74 7.13 -34.54
C THR A 364 22.62 6.45 -33.51
N ILE A 365 23.49 5.52 -33.92
CA ILE A 365 24.40 4.82 -33.00
C ILE A 365 25.42 5.79 -32.38
N TYR A 366 25.99 6.72 -33.16
CA TYR A 366 26.87 7.77 -32.61
C TYR A 366 26.14 8.69 -31.64
N GLY A 367 24.92 9.14 -31.98
CA GLY A 367 24.12 9.96 -31.07
C GLY A 367 23.76 9.23 -29.77
N LEU A 368 23.48 7.92 -29.84
CA LEU A 368 23.30 7.10 -28.64
C LEU A 368 24.59 7.01 -27.83
N LYS A 369 25.76 6.86 -28.46
CA LYS A 369 27.05 6.85 -27.76
C LYS A 369 27.28 8.16 -27.01
N GLU A 370 27.10 9.30 -27.68
CA GLU A 370 27.23 10.62 -27.04
C GLU A 370 26.29 10.75 -25.84
N LEU A 371 25.06 10.26 -25.95
CA LEU A 371 24.11 10.24 -24.84
C LEU A 371 24.58 9.32 -23.69
N GLN A 372 25.12 8.13 -23.98
CA GLN A 372 25.66 7.23 -22.95
C GLN A 372 26.85 7.86 -22.24
N ASP A 373 27.80 8.42 -22.99
CA ASP A 373 29.00 9.06 -22.46
C ASP A 373 28.60 10.26 -21.59
N TRP A 374 27.64 11.07 -22.05
CA TRP A 374 27.06 12.15 -21.27
C TRP A 374 26.43 11.65 -19.97
N LEU A 375 25.63 10.58 -20.00
CA LEU A 375 24.99 9.98 -18.82
C LEU A 375 26.00 9.45 -17.79
N PHE A 376 27.11 8.84 -18.22
CA PHE A 376 28.16 8.33 -17.33
C PHE A 376 29.11 9.43 -16.81
N GLN A 377 29.33 10.51 -17.57
CA GLN A 377 30.13 11.65 -17.13
C GLN A 377 29.45 12.52 -16.04
N VAL A 378 28.22 12.19 -15.65
CA VAL A 378 27.45 12.88 -14.60
C VAL A 378 28.05 12.76 -13.19
N GLU A 379 29.18 12.06 -12.98
CA GLU A 379 29.94 12.17 -11.73
C GLU A 379 30.50 13.58 -11.42
N GLY A 380 30.22 14.62 -12.22
CA GLY A 380 30.60 16.00 -11.87
C GLY A 380 29.95 17.19 -12.58
N ALA A 381 28.97 17.02 -13.49
CA ALA A 381 28.42 18.14 -14.28
C ALA A 381 26.91 18.37 -14.04
N THR A 382 26.64 19.28 -13.09
CA THR A 382 25.53 20.24 -12.88
C THR A 382 24.13 20.15 -13.52
N GLU A 383 23.64 19.05 -14.11
CA GLU A 383 22.21 18.97 -14.47
C GLU A 383 21.48 17.71 -13.99
N ILE A 384 22.17 16.57 -13.80
CA ILE A 384 21.59 15.37 -13.15
C ILE A 384 22.09 15.21 -11.69
N GLY A 385 23.15 15.90 -11.29
CA GLY A 385 23.68 15.88 -9.92
C GLY A 385 22.76 16.45 -8.84
N ASN A 386 21.61 17.02 -9.22
CA ASN A 386 20.53 17.40 -8.29
C ASN A 386 19.56 16.24 -8.00
N ILE A 387 19.75 15.06 -8.61
CA ILE A 387 19.03 13.84 -8.24
C ILE A 387 19.86 13.13 -7.17
N GLU A 388 19.74 13.56 -5.92
CA GLU A 388 20.32 12.84 -4.78
C GLU A 388 19.92 11.36 -4.85
N GLY A 389 20.92 10.47 -4.85
CA GLY A 389 20.72 9.02 -4.79
C GLY A 389 20.63 8.29 -6.13
N LEU A 390 20.86 8.94 -7.28
CA LEU A 390 20.96 8.25 -8.58
C LEU A 390 22.39 7.75 -8.82
N ARG A 391 22.59 6.44 -8.85
CA ARG A 391 23.83 5.77 -9.27
C ARG A 391 23.55 4.97 -10.55
N ILE A 392 24.25 5.28 -11.64
CA ILE A 392 24.15 4.54 -12.89
C ILE A 392 25.24 3.46 -12.90
N ASP A 393 24.87 2.22 -12.56
CA ASP A 393 25.82 1.11 -12.57
C ASP A 393 26.07 0.56 -13.98
N LYS A 394 25.07 0.64 -14.87
CA LYS A 394 25.18 0.14 -16.25
C LYS A 394 24.13 0.74 -17.18
N ILE A 395 24.49 0.87 -18.46
CA ILE A 395 23.58 1.21 -19.55
C ILE A 395 23.54 0.03 -20.52
N HIS A 396 22.36 -0.25 -21.08
CA HIS A 396 22.21 -1.22 -22.16
C HIS A 396 21.81 -0.49 -23.44
N SER A 397 22.69 -0.51 -24.44
CA SER A 397 22.32 -0.09 -25.78
C SER A 397 23.02 -0.91 -26.86
N PRO A 398 22.58 -0.77 -28.13
CA PRO A 398 23.28 -1.36 -29.28
C PRO A 398 24.74 -0.87 -29.44
N VAL A 399 25.08 0.30 -28.87
CA VAL A 399 26.41 0.91 -28.97
C VAL A 399 27.48 -0.04 -28.42
N ASP A 400 27.30 -0.54 -27.19
CA ASP A 400 28.31 -1.36 -26.51
C ASP A 400 28.56 -2.68 -27.24
N VAL A 401 27.50 -3.25 -27.83
CA VAL A 401 27.57 -4.48 -28.63
C VAL A 401 28.35 -4.21 -29.92
N LEU A 402 27.97 -3.17 -30.66
CA LEU A 402 28.63 -2.80 -31.91
C LEU A 402 30.09 -2.45 -31.67
N GLU A 403 30.40 -1.67 -30.64
CA GLU A 403 31.75 -1.27 -30.28
C GLU A 403 32.62 -2.47 -29.89
N HIS A 404 32.08 -3.41 -29.12
CA HIS A 404 32.82 -4.62 -28.70
C HIS A 404 33.13 -5.55 -29.89
N TYR A 405 32.13 -5.87 -30.72
CA TYR A 405 32.33 -6.80 -31.84
C TYR A 405 33.07 -6.19 -33.02
N ARG A 406 33.06 -4.86 -33.18
CA ARG A 406 33.84 -4.16 -34.21
C ARG A 406 35.18 -3.63 -33.73
N ILE A 407 35.49 -3.75 -32.44
CA ILE A 407 36.70 -3.20 -31.83
C ILE A 407 36.79 -1.69 -32.09
N GLY A 408 35.67 -0.98 -31.90
CA GLY A 408 35.54 0.46 -32.10
C GLY A 408 34.47 0.89 -33.11
N LEU A 409 34.16 2.19 -33.09
CA LEU A 409 33.10 2.80 -33.89
C LEU A 409 33.61 3.82 -34.90
N GLU A 410 34.92 4.01 -35.10
CA GLU A 410 35.47 5.14 -35.89
C GLU A 410 35.01 5.21 -37.36
N LYS A 411 34.52 4.11 -37.94
CA LYS A 411 34.10 4.01 -39.35
C LYS A 411 32.78 3.23 -39.53
N LEU A 412 31.80 3.46 -38.66
CA LEU A 412 30.49 2.79 -38.74
C LEU A 412 29.67 3.30 -39.93
N SER A 413 29.26 2.39 -40.81
CA SER A 413 28.37 2.71 -41.94
C SER A 413 26.92 2.34 -41.66
N ASP A 414 25.99 2.99 -42.35
CA ASP A 414 24.55 2.70 -42.24
C ASP A 414 24.22 1.26 -42.65
N GLU A 415 24.89 0.72 -43.67
CA GLU A 415 24.71 -0.67 -44.11
C GLU A 415 25.04 -1.67 -42.99
N GLU A 416 26.11 -1.43 -42.24
CA GLU A 416 26.52 -2.30 -41.13
C GLU A 416 25.52 -2.25 -39.97
N VAL A 417 24.97 -1.06 -39.67
CA VAL A 417 23.92 -0.90 -38.65
C VAL A 417 22.66 -1.65 -39.07
N VAL A 418 22.25 -1.52 -40.33
CA VAL A 418 21.09 -2.26 -40.85
C VAL A 418 21.32 -3.77 -40.78
N GLN A 419 22.51 -4.26 -41.13
CA GLN A 419 22.86 -5.68 -41.02
C GLN A 419 22.85 -6.20 -39.58
N TYR A 420 23.36 -5.41 -38.62
CA TYR A 420 23.31 -5.75 -37.20
C TYR A 420 21.87 -6.00 -36.74
N PHE A 421 20.98 -5.03 -36.99
CA PHE A 421 19.57 -5.12 -36.62
C PHE A 421 18.72 -6.07 -37.50
N ALA A 422 19.31 -6.73 -38.50
CA ALA A 422 18.66 -7.78 -39.28
C ALA A 422 19.00 -9.17 -38.75
N LYS A 423 20.11 -9.31 -37.99
CA LYS A 423 20.57 -10.55 -37.36
C LYS A 423 20.04 -10.73 -35.93
N THR A 424 19.70 -9.63 -35.27
CA THR A 424 19.02 -9.57 -33.96
C THR A 424 17.51 -9.48 -34.16
#